data_AF-A0A4T0BWC9-F1
#
_entry.id   AF-A0A4T0BWC9-F1
#
_cell.length_a   1.000
_cell.length_b   1.000
_cell.length_c   1.000
_cell.angle_alpha   90.00
_cell.angle_beta   90.00
_cell.angle_gamma   90.00
#
_symmetry.space_group_name_H-M   'P 1'
#
loop_
_entity.id
_entity.type
_entity.pdbx_description
1 polymer ?
#
loop_
_entity_poly.entity_id
_entity_poly.type
_entity_poly.pdbx_seq_one_letter_code
_entity_poly.pdbx_strand_id
1 'polypeptide(L)'
;MVSWSTIQSALLFFGPMLLPRIIAFYRSLRAPTNATRVPVSPEAARALNLVFASAAVSLIFTLPYFTPNNIFSKTGSRLQTPTPVLFNRLSSSTPQDETLRHIFATGGLEARLQYLRFGPDVLCNCPLVTDPKAQDVGTSYLICALPSLLKTHLMHLLFLGLATSTRLGGTSAARWRTAAVLSGIAVMIADVISVATYEHQRNARAVTYSDVENFFWTRYLVSHLAICITDAVIGLLIWASATNRAFVLPPTPALQLEASTKSLETSLAKYKALSAIRNAIMRESGFRGKLNEYWRKEGEIMHELFEEREVLEAVNATLGRLDVDVLTRDAGEYVDQIFRQPESAGL
;
A
#
# COMPACT_ATOMS: atom_id res chain seq x y z
N MET A 1 4.59 -25.58 9.59
CA MET A 1 4.73 -25.67 8.13
C MET A 1 3.34 -25.57 7.54
N VAL A 2 3.07 -24.58 6.69
CA VAL A 2 1.73 -24.41 6.08
C VAL A 2 1.56 -25.50 5.02
N SER A 3 0.57 -26.37 5.16
CA SER A 3 0.32 -27.43 4.17
C SER A 3 -0.27 -26.83 2.90
N TRP A 4 0.04 -27.44 1.75
CA TRP A 4 -0.54 -27.07 0.46
C TRP A 4 -2.08 -27.06 0.49
N SER A 5 -2.68 -27.98 1.25
CA SER A 5 -4.12 -28.03 1.47
C SER A 5 -4.67 -26.77 2.14
N THR A 6 -3.97 -26.17 3.11
CA THR A 6 -4.38 -24.92 3.74
C THR A 6 -4.32 -23.75 2.77
N ILE A 7 -3.28 -23.70 1.93
CA ILE A 7 -3.13 -22.68 0.88
C ILE A 7 -4.25 -22.83 -0.15
N GLN A 8 -4.53 -24.06 -0.60
CA GLN A 8 -5.60 -24.35 -1.55
C GLN A 8 -6.97 -23.96 -1.01
N SER A 9 -7.29 -24.30 0.25
CA SER A 9 -8.55 -23.93 0.89
C SER A 9 -8.69 -22.41 1.04
N ALA A 10 -7.62 -21.71 1.44
CA ALA A 10 -7.61 -20.26 1.50
C ALA A 10 -7.80 -19.63 0.10
N LEU A 11 -7.17 -20.19 -0.93
CA LEU A 11 -7.30 -19.71 -2.30
C LEU A 11 -8.68 -19.98 -2.89
N LEU A 12 -9.32 -21.10 -2.57
CA LEU A 12 -10.69 -21.41 -3.00
C LEU A 12 -11.71 -20.51 -2.31
N PHE A 13 -11.50 -20.20 -1.03
CA PHE A 13 -12.41 -19.37 -0.24
C PHE A 13 -12.25 -17.87 -0.58
N PHE A 14 -11.02 -17.36 -0.58
CA PHE A 14 -10.75 -15.95 -0.85
C PHE A 14 -10.55 -15.63 -2.33
N GLY A 15 -10.29 -16.62 -3.17
CA GLY A 15 -10.06 -16.46 -4.61
C GLY A 15 -11.18 -15.69 -5.29
N PRO A 16 -12.46 -16.08 -5.20
CA PRO A 16 -13.56 -15.37 -5.84
C PRO A 16 -13.68 -13.89 -5.41
N MET A 17 -13.25 -13.56 -4.19
CA MET A 17 -13.28 -12.19 -3.65
C MET A 17 -12.03 -11.37 -4.00
N LEU A 18 -10.85 -12.00 -4.03
CA LEU A 18 -9.56 -11.37 -4.30
C LEU A 18 -9.27 -11.26 -5.80
N LEU A 19 -9.63 -12.28 -6.59
CA LEU A 19 -9.38 -12.35 -8.04
C LEU A 19 -9.87 -11.10 -8.79
N PRO A 20 -11.12 -10.60 -8.62
CA PRO A 20 -11.55 -9.38 -9.32
C PRO A 20 -10.75 -8.14 -8.91
N ARG A 21 -10.28 -8.06 -7.66
CA ARG A 21 -9.42 -6.95 -7.19
C ARG A 21 -8.02 -7.04 -7.74
N ILE A 22 -7.45 -8.25 -7.82
CA ILE A 22 -6.13 -8.51 -8.42
C ILE A 22 -6.20 -8.23 -9.93
N ILE A 23 -7.26 -8.63 -10.61
CA ILE A 23 -7.48 -8.33 -12.03
C ILE A 23 -7.66 -6.82 -12.23
N ALA A 24 -8.43 -6.14 -11.38
CA ALA A 24 -8.59 -4.68 -11.44
C ALA A 24 -7.26 -3.96 -11.17
N PHE A 25 -6.43 -4.48 -10.24
CA PHE A 25 -5.08 -3.98 -9.98
C PHE A 25 -4.14 -4.19 -11.16
N TYR A 26 -4.14 -5.39 -11.75
CA TYR A 26 -3.35 -5.69 -12.93
C TYR A 26 -3.78 -4.84 -14.12
N ARG A 27 -5.09 -4.66 -14.31
CA ARG A 27 -5.65 -3.76 -15.33
C ARG A 27 -5.30 -2.30 -15.07
N SER A 28 -5.28 -1.83 -13.82
CA SER A 28 -4.90 -0.45 -13.51
C SER A 28 -3.40 -0.17 -13.70
N LEU A 29 -2.55 -1.19 -13.55
CA LEU A 29 -1.12 -1.12 -13.87
C LEU A 29 -0.86 -1.15 -15.38
N ARG A 30 -1.70 -1.86 -16.15
CA ARG A 30 -1.53 -2.05 -17.60
C ARG A 30 -2.32 -1.06 -18.44
N ALA A 31 -3.33 -0.40 -17.87
CA ALA A 31 -4.07 0.65 -18.55
C ALA A 31 -3.08 1.77 -18.90
N PRO A 32 -3.07 2.27 -20.16
CA PRO A 32 -2.30 3.45 -20.50
C PRO A 32 -2.81 4.61 -19.66
N THR A 33 -2.09 4.93 -18.58
CA THR A 33 -2.44 6.05 -17.73
C THR A 33 -2.06 7.31 -18.50
N ASN A 34 -3.03 7.89 -19.20
CA ASN A 34 -2.96 9.28 -19.66
C ASN A 34 -2.97 10.27 -18.46
N ALA A 35 -3.05 9.75 -17.23
CA ALA A 35 -2.93 10.53 -16.02
C ALA A 35 -1.49 11.03 -15.84
N THR A 36 -1.34 12.34 -15.82
CA THR A 36 -0.08 13.01 -15.51
C THR A 36 0.39 12.57 -14.13
N ARG A 37 1.65 12.12 -14.05
CA ARG A 37 2.28 11.78 -12.77
C ARG A 37 2.42 13.06 -11.96
N VAL A 38 1.92 13.02 -10.73
CA VAL A 38 1.95 14.18 -9.82
C VAL A 38 2.97 13.90 -8.70
N PRO A 39 3.73 14.92 -8.24
CA PRO A 39 4.51 14.79 -7.01
C PRO A 39 3.62 14.42 -5.83
N VAL A 40 4.23 13.83 -4.80
CA VAL A 40 3.52 13.44 -3.57
C VAL A 40 2.99 14.71 -2.90
N SER A 41 1.68 14.75 -2.64
CA SER A 41 1.06 15.86 -1.92
C SER A 41 1.55 15.91 -0.45
N PRO A 42 1.57 17.08 0.21
CA PRO A 42 2.02 17.20 1.60
C PRO A 42 1.17 16.36 2.58
N GLU A 43 -0.11 16.12 2.26
CA GLU A 43 -0.98 15.19 3.00
C GLU A 43 -0.52 13.74 2.87
N ALA A 44 -0.28 13.28 1.64
CA ALA A 44 0.20 11.92 1.40
C ALA A 44 1.60 11.71 2.01
N ALA A 45 2.47 12.72 1.97
CA ALA A 45 3.78 12.66 2.62
C ALA A 45 3.66 12.48 4.14
N ARG A 46 2.73 13.17 4.81
CA ARG A 46 2.47 12.98 6.25
C ARG A 46 1.98 11.56 6.55
N ALA A 47 1.07 11.01 5.74
CA ALA A 47 0.62 9.63 5.89
C ALA A 47 1.77 8.63 5.73
N LEU A 48 2.60 8.79 4.69
CA LEU A 48 3.76 7.95 4.44
C LEU A 48 4.78 8.03 5.58
N ASN A 49 5.03 9.24 6.12
CA ASN A 49 5.91 9.43 7.27
C ASN A 49 5.37 8.73 8.53
N LEU A 50 4.06 8.73 8.77
CA LEU A 50 3.45 8.04 9.91
C LEU A 50 3.59 6.52 9.80
N VAL A 51 3.31 5.96 8.63
CA VAL A 51 3.46 4.52 8.37
C VAL A 51 4.93 4.12 8.42
N PHE A 52 5.82 4.96 7.89
CA PHE A 52 7.27 4.75 7.99
C PHE A 52 7.74 4.81 9.44
N ALA A 53 7.25 5.75 10.24
CA ALA A 53 7.59 5.84 11.66
C ALA A 53 7.14 4.59 12.42
N SER A 54 5.93 4.09 12.15
CA SER A 54 5.42 2.82 12.71
C SER A 54 6.32 1.63 12.33
N ALA A 55 6.69 1.52 11.05
CA ALA A 55 7.58 0.48 10.58
C ALA A 55 8.99 0.58 11.20
N ALA A 56 9.53 1.80 11.32
CA ALA A 56 10.84 2.05 11.91
C ALA A 56 10.87 1.70 13.40
N VAL A 57 9.85 2.12 14.16
CA VAL A 57 9.70 1.75 15.57
C VAL A 57 9.62 0.23 15.72
N SER A 58 8.82 -0.43 14.88
CA SER A 58 8.68 -1.89 14.92
C SER A 58 10.01 -2.60 14.60
N LEU A 59 10.78 -2.10 13.62
CA LEU A 59 12.13 -2.60 13.34
C LEU A 59 13.08 -2.36 14.53
N ILE A 60 13.02 -1.21 15.20
CA ILE A 60 13.86 -0.94 16.37
C ILE A 60 13.57 -1.96 17.47
N PHE A 61 12.29 -2.31 17.70
CA PHE A 61 11.92 -3.34 18.67
C PHE A 61 12.44 -4.74 18.31
N THR A 62 12.78 -5.03 17.05
CA THR A 62 13.42 -6.31 16.69
C THR A 62 14.89 -6.41 17.14
N LEU A 63 15.52 -5.30 17.55
CA LEU A 63 16.90 -5.31 18.01
C LEU A 63 17.04 -6.04 19.34
N PRO A 64 18.14 -6.78 19.55
CA PRO A 64 18.34 -7.62 20.74
C PRO A 64 18.35 -6.83 22.06
N TYR A 65 18.58 -5.52 21.99
CA TYR A 65 18.54 -4.62 23.15
C TYR A 65 17.12 -4.48 23.74
N PHE A 66 16.07 -4.54 22.91
CA PHE A 66 14.69 -4.37 23.35
C PHE A 66 13.99 -5.69 23.66
N THR A 67 14.57 -6.81 23.24
CA THR A 67 14.07 -8.15 23.57
C THR A 67 14.59 -8.59 24.94
N PRO A 68 13.74 -9.13 25.83
CA PRO A 68 14.20 -9.61 27.12
C PRO A 68 15.16 -10.79 26.94
N ASN A 69 16.12 -10.91 27.85
CA ASN A 69 17.14 -11.94 27.76
C ASN A 69 16.59 -13.34 28.07
N ASN A 70 16.97 -14.32 27.28
CA ASN A 70 16.65 -15.73 27.54
C ASN A 70 17.70 -16.36 28.46
N ILE A 71 17.27 -16.82 29.64
CA ILE A 71 18.15 -17.43 30.66
C ILE A 71 18.81 -18.72 30.14
N PHE A 72 18.06 -19.56 29.42
CA PHE A 72 18.58 -20.80 28.85
C PHE A 72 19.58 -20.53 27.73
N SER A 73 19.34 -19.50 26.91
CA SER A 73 20.29 -19.06 25.88
C SER A 73 21.58 -18.53 26.49
N LYS A 74 21.48 -17.63 27.47
CA LYS A 74 22.64 -17.04 28.14
C LYS A 74 23.53 -18.06 28.85
N THR A 75 22.92 -19.07 29.44
CA THR A 75 23.65 -20.10 30.21
C THR A 75 23.98 -21.35 29.41
N GLY A 76 23.51 -21.46 28.15
CA GLY A 76 23.63 -22.67 27.33
C GLY A 76 23.03 -23.92 27.98
N SER A 77 22.10 -23.76 28.93
CA SER A 77 21.62 -24.86 29.78
C SER A 77 20.38 -25.54 29.18
N ARG A 78 20.26 -26.85 29.42
CA ARG A 78 19.10 -27.66 29.03
C ARG A 78 17.90 -27.35 29.93
N LEU A 79 16.68 -27.60 29.44
CA LEU A 79 15.44 -27.37 30.20
C LEU A 79 15.31 -28.25 31.44
N GLN A 80 16.06 -29.35 31.55
CA GLN A 80 16.07 -30.24 32.73
C GLN A 80 17.15 -29.87 33.75
N THR A 81 17.99 -28.86 33.48
CA THR A 81 19.08 -28.44 34.39
C THR A 81 18.51 -28.04 35.76
N PRO A 82 19.01 -28.55 36.89
CA PRO A 82 18.47 -28.17 38.20
C PRO A 82 18.46 -26.64 38.41
N THR A 83 17.37 -26.10 38.96
CA THR A 83 17.18 -24.66 39.19
C THR A 83 18.39 -23.98 39.87
N PRO A 84 18.97 -24.49 40.97
CA PRO A 84 20.13 -23.83 41.58
C PRO A 84 21.34 -23.77 40.64
N VAL A 85 21.57 -24.80 39.83
CA VAL A 85 22.68 -24.82 38.86
C VAL A 85 22.46 -23.81 37.74
N LEU A 86 21.22 -23.66 37.27
CA LEU A 86 20.86 -22.70 36.22
C LEU A 86 21.17 -21.26 36.67
N PHE A 87 20.72 -20.87 37.87
CA PHE A 87 20.90 -19.51 38.36
C PHE A 87 22.33 -19.24 38.88
N ASN A 88 23.05 -20.26 39.37
CA ASN A 88 24.47 -20.11 39.70
C ASN A 88 25.35 -19.83 38.47
N ARG A 89 24.91 -20.22 37.27
CA ARG A 89 25.60 -19.90 36.00
C ARG A 89 25.30 -18.49 35.50
N LEU A 90 24.31 -17.80 36.07
CA LEU A 90 24.03 -16.41 35.76
C LEU A 90 25.09 -15.55 36.46
N SER A 91 25.94 -14.85 35.70
CA SER A 91 27.02 -14.02 36.25
C SER A 91 26.53 -12.79 37.02
N SER A 92 25.26 -12.40 36.85
CA SER A 92 24.62 -11.27 37.52
C SER A 92 23.14 -11.59 37.76
N SER A 93 22.71 -11.65 39.01
CA SER A 93 21.30 -11.87 39.37
C SER A 93 20.56 -10.54 39.37
N THR A 94 19.49 -10.44 38.58
CA THR A 94 18.55 -9.31 38.63
C THR A 94 17.38 -9.63 39.58
N PRO A 95 16.63 -8.63 40.08
CA PRO A 95 15.43 -8.90 40.89
C PRO A 95 14.42 -9.80 40.18
N GLN A 96 14.30 -9.68 38.86
CA GLN A 96 13.46 -10.53 38.03
C GLN A 96 13.95 -11.99 38.00
N ASP A 97 15.27 -12.20 37.98
CA ASP A 97 15.87 -13.53 38.00
C ASP A 97 15.59 -14.25 39.33
N GLU A 98 15.60 -13.55 40.48
CA GLU A 98 15.25 -14.17 41.76
C GLU A 98 13.76 -14.58 41.83
N THR A 99 12.86 -13.77 41.27
CA THR A 99 11.44 -14.16 41.15
C THR A 99 11.29 -15.39 40.25
N LEU A 100 11.97 -15.41 39.10
CA LEU A 100 11.97 -16.58 38.20
C LEU A 100 12.58 -17.82 38.85
N ARG A 101 13.61 -17.65 39.69
CA ARG A 101 14.21 -18.74 40.46
C ARG A 101 13.20 -19.40 41.39
N HIS A 102 12.41 -18.60 42.11
CA HIS A 102 11.35 -19.13 42.95
C HIS A 102 10.29 -19.87 42.12
N ILE A 103 9.82 -19.27 41.02
CA ILE A 103 8.82 -19.86 40.11
C ILE A 103 9.33 -21.18 39.51
N PHE A 104 10.60 -21.26 39.10
CA PHE A 104 11.18 -22.50 38.55
C PHE A 104 11.43 -23.56 39.60
N ALA A 105 11.66 -23.18 40.86
CA ALA A 105 11.78 -24.14 41.96
C ALA A 105 10.43 -24.76 42.31
N THR A 106 9.37 -23.96 42.36
CA THR A 106 8.01 -24.44 42.68
C THR A 106 7.36 -25.16 41.49
N GLY A 107 7.41 -24.56 40.31
CA GLY A 107 6.78 -25.04 39.07
C GLY A 107 7.54 -26.11 38.30
N GLY A 108 8.85 -26.27 38.54
CA GLY A 108 9.67 -27.29 37.89
C GLY A 108 9.71 -27.12 36.36
N LEU A 109 9.54 -28.23 35.62
CA LEU A 109 9.60 -28.22 34.16
C LEU A 109 8.47 -27.40 33.52
N GLU A 110 7.24 -27.50 34.05
CA GLU A 110 6.07 -26.83 33.46
C GLU A 110 6.25 -25.31 33.44
N ALA A 111 6.72 -24.71 34.53
CA ALA A 111 7.02 -23.28 34.59
C ALA A 111 8.07 -22.85 33.56
N ARG A 112 9.03 -23.72 33.22
CA ARG A 112 10.05 -23.44 32.21
C ARG A 112 9.49 -23.52 30.79
N LEU A 113 8.52 -24.40 30.55
CA LEU A 113 7.80 -24.45 29.28
C LEU A 113 6.92 -23.20 29.11
N GLN A 114 6.23 -22.78 30.18
CA GLN A 114 5.44 -21.54 30.17
C GLN A 114 6.34 -20.31 29.98
N TYR A 115 7.55 -20.31 30.55
CA TYR A 115 8.56 -19.27 30.30
C TYR A 115 8.92 -19.13 28.83
N LEU A 116 9.12 -20.24 28.12
CA LEU A 116 9.42 -20.21 26.68
C LEU A 116 8.23 -19.75 25.83
N ARG A 117 6.99 -19.92 26.33
CA ARG A 117 5.76 -19.52 25.63
C ARG A 117 5.41 -18.04 25.86
N PHE A 118 5.40 -17.59 27.11
CA PHE A 118 4.90 -16.27 27.50
C PHE A 118 5.99 -15.25 27.87
N GLY A 119 7.22 -15.71 28.08
CA GLY A 119 8.36 -14.86 28.43
C GLY A 119 8.47 -14.52 29.93
N PRO A 120 9.56 -13.85 30.33
CA PRO A 120 9.87 -13.58 31.73
C PRO A 120 8.89 -12.63 32.43
N ASP A 121 8.41 -11.60 31.72
CA ASP A 121 7.58 -10.54 32.31
C ASP A 121 6.22 -11.07 32.78
N VAL A 122 5.53 -11.84 31.91
CA VAL A 122 4.22 -12.44 32.23
C VAL A 122 4.34 -13.41 33.39
N LEU A 123 5.42 -14.20 33.45
CA LEU A 123 5.61 -15.17 34.53
C LEU A 123 5.82 -14.51 35.89
N CYS A 124 6.55 -13.39 35.93
CA CYS A 124 6.80 -12.65 37.18
C CYS A 124 5.60 -11.84 37.65
N ASN A 125 4.81 -11.28 36.72
CA ASN A 125 3.81 -10.26 37.02
C ASN A 125 2.35 -10.73 36.89
N CYS A 126 2.08 -12.04 36.74
CA CYS A 126 0.72 -12.55 36.60
C CYS A 126 0.03 -12.74 37.97
N PRO A 127 -1.01 -11.96 38.31
CA PRO A 127 -1.71 -12.10 39.59
C PRO A 127 -2.65 -13.32 39.65
N LEU A 128 -2.97 -13.92 38.50
CA LEU A 128 -3.92 -15.03 38.40
C LEU A 128 -3.30 -16.41 38.70
N VAL A 129 -1.98 -16.46 38.92
CA VAL A 129 -1.26 -17.71 39.18
C VAL A 129 -0.73 -17.71 40.61
N THR A 130 -1.38 -18.50 41.46
CA THR A 130 -0.95 -18.75 42.85
C THR A 130 -0.02 -19.95 42.94
N ASP A 131 -0.32 -21.01 42.19
CA ASP A 131 0.53 -22.21 42.08
C ASP A 131 0.94 -22.45 40.61
N PRO A 132 2.23 -22.33 40.27
CA PRO A 132 2.75 -22.60 38.93
C PRO A 132 2.59 -24.06 38.45
N LYS A 133 2.20 -25.01 39.32
CA LYS A 133 1.93 -26.42 38.98
C LYS A 133 0.47 -26.73 38.67
N ALA A 134 -0.45 -25.78 38.85
CA ALA A 134 -1.87 -26.02 38.62
C ALA A 134 -2.14 -26.47 37.17
N GLN A 135 -3.11 -27.36 36.98
CA GLN A 135 -3.42 -27.97 35.68
C GLN A 135 -3.84 -26.92 34.62
N ASP A 136 -4.53 -25.85 35.02
CA ASP A 136 -5.04 -24.81 34.12
C ASP A 136 -4.15 -23.56 34.05
N VAL A 137 -2.91 -23.63 34.55
CA VAL A 137 -2.01 -22.47 34.69
C VAL A 137 -1.73 -21.75 33.36
N GLY A 138 -1.73 -22.48 32.24
CA GLY A 138 -1.51 -21.92 30.90
C GLY A 138 -2.59 -20.91 30.48
N THR A 139 -3.84 -21.13 30.88
CA THR A 139 -4.95 -20.20 30.56
C THR A 139 -4.81 -18.92 31.38
N SER A 140 -4.46 -19.03 32.66
CA SER A 140 -4.20 -17.86 33.52
C SER A 140 -3.06 -17.00 32.98
N TYR A 141 -1.95 -17.63 32.57
CA TYR A 141 -0.84 -16.90 31.92
C TYR A 141 -1.24 -16.29 30.58
N LEU A 142 -2.08 -16.95 29.77
CA LEU A 142 -2.58 -16.38 28.52
C LEU A 142 -3.39 -15.11 28.78
N ILE A 143 -4.29 -15.11 29.77
CA ILE A 143 -5.08 -13.94 30.15
C ILE A 143 -4.17 -12.81 30.62
N CYS A 144 -3.17 -13.11 31.46
CA CYS A 144 -2.15 -12.14 31.89
C CYS A 144 -1.28 -11.61 30.74
N ALA A 145 -1.05 -12.41 29.69
CA ALA A 145 -0.28 -11.99 28.53
C ALA A 145 -1.08 -11.05 27.61
N LEU A 146 -2.40 -11.23 27.47
CA LEU A 146 -3.24 -10.48 26.52
C LEU A 146 -2.97 -8.96 26.50
N PRO A 147 -2.88 -8.23 27.63
CA PRO A 147 -2.60 -6.80 27.60
C PRO A 147 -1.29 -6.44 26.89
N SER A 148 -0.20 -7.19 27.12
CA SER A 148 1.08 -6.92 26.46
C SER A 148 1.04 -7.25 24.96
N LEU A 149 0.30 -8.30 24.59
CA LEU A 149 0.07 -8.69 23.19
C LEU A 149 -0.74 -7.62 22.45
N LEU A 150 -1.88 -7.24 23.01
CA LEU A 150 -2.79 -6.27 22.41
C LEU A 150 -2.16 -4.89 22.35
N LYS A 151 -1.34 -4.49 23.33
CA LYS A 151 -0.67 -3.19 23.33
C LYS A 151 0.08 -2.90 22.04
N THR A 152 0.89 -3.84 21.56
CA THR A 152 1.69 -3.66 20.32
C THR A 152 0.79 -3.45 19.11
N HIS A 153 -0.26 -4.28 18.96
CA HIS A 153 -1.19 -4.20 17.82
C HIS A 153 -2.14 -3.01 17.90
N LEU A 154 -2.57 -2.61 19.09
CA LEU A 154 -3.39 -1.41 19.30
C LEU A 154 -2.60 -0.15 18.94
N MET A 155 -1.31 -0.10 19.29
CA MET A 155 -0.42 0.97 18.85
C MET A 155 -0.27 0.98 17.33
N HIS A 156 -0.08 -0.18 16.69
CA HIS A 156 -0.03 -0.26 15.23
C HIS A 156 -1.33 0.21 14.57
N LEU A 157 -2.49 -0.22 15.06
CA LEU A 157 -3.80 0.22 14.59
C LEU A 157 -4.02 1.72 14.78
N LEU A 158 -3.49 2.31 15.86
CA LEU A 158 -3.51 3.75 16.07
C LEU A 158 -2.70 4.47 14.98
N PHE A 159 -1.47 4.04 14.70
CA PHE A 159 -0.64 4.63 13.64
C PHE A 159 -1.30 4.50 12.25
N LEU A 160 -1.80 3.31 11.90
CA LEU A 160 -2.53 3.09 10.66
C LEU A 160 -3.80 3.95 10.58
N GLY A 161 -4.55 4.05 11.68
CA GLY A 161 -5.77 4.85 11.76
C GLY A 161 -5.53 6.35 11.62
N LEU A 162 -4.41 6.86 12.14
CA LEU A 162 -3.97 8.24 11.98
C LEU A 162 -3.48 8.50 10.54
N ALA A 163 -2.63 7.62 10.01
CA ALA A 163 -2.09 7.75 8.65
C ALA A 163 -3.18 7.71 7.58
N THR A 164 -4.21 6.89 7.78
CA THR A 164 -5.37 6.77 6.87
C THR A 164 -6.55 7.66 7.28
N SER A 165 -6.33 8.66 8.14
CA SER A 165 -7.36 9.65 8.44
C SER A 165 -7.44 10.70 7.33
N THR A 166 -8.65 11.18 7.02
CA THR A 166 -8.84 12.24 6.02
C THR A 166 -8.15 13.55 6.40
N ARG A 167 -8.07 13.86 7.70
CA ARG A 167 -7.45 15.09 8.21
C ARG A 167 -5.92 15.12 8.07
N LEU A 168 -5.26 13.98 8.25
CA LEU A 168 -3.79 13.91 8.20
C LEU A 168 -3.28 13.44 6.83
N GLY A 169 -3.85 12.34 6.32
CA GLY A 169 -3.37 11.66 5.12
C GLY A 169 -4.12 12.02 3.83
N GLY A 170 -5.11 12.91 3.91
CA GLY A 170 -5.90 13.33 2.76
C GLY A 170 -6.79 12.21 2.21
N THR A 171 -7.42 12.50 1.07
CA THR A 171 -8.34 11.57 0.38
C THR A 171 -7.61 10.34 -0.16
N SER A 172 -6.35 10.50 -0.60
CA SER A 172 -5.54 9.42 -1.18
C SER A 172 -5.16 8.34 -0.18
N ALA A 173 -4.88 8.70 1.09
CA ALA A 173 -4.65 7.71 2.14
C ALA A 173 -5.96 7.19 2.75
N ALA A 174 -6.98 8.04 2.90
CA ALA A 174 -8.23 7.68 3.56
C ALA A 174 -8.98 6.52 2.90
N ARG A 175 -8.90 6.38 1.58
CA ARG A 175 -9.53 5.25 0.86
C ARG A 175 -9.00 3.88 1.30
N TRP A 176 -7.74 3.82 1.74
CA TRP A 176 -7.07 2.59 2.16
C TRP A 176 -7.35 2.24 3.62
N ARG A 177 -8.11 3.07 4.35
CA ARG A 177 -8.40 2.89 5.77
C ARG A 177 -9.00 1.53 6.08
N THR A 178 -9.99 1.07 5.32
CA THR A 178 -10.64 -0.23 5.55
C THR A 178 -9.66 -1.37 5.33
N ALA A 179 -8.88 -1.34 4.25
CA ALA A 179 -7.85 -2.35 3.99
C ALA A 179 -6.78 -2.36 5.08
N ALA A 180 -6.27 -1.19 5.49
CA ALA A 180 -5.27 -1.02 6.54
C ALA A 180 -5.74 -1.55 7.90
N VAL A 181 -6.97 -1.19 8.32
CA VAL A 181 -7.54 -1.64 9.60
C VAL A 181 -7.78 -3.14 9.57
N LEU A 182 -8.33 -3.68 8.48
CA LEU A 182 -8.56 -5.12 8.35
C LEU A 182 -7.24 -5.90 8.36
N SER A 183 -6.19 -5.42 7.68
CA SER A 183 -4.88 -6.08 7.71
C SER A 183 -4.25 -6.03 9.11
N GLY A 184 -4.33 -4.88 9.81
CA GLY A 184 -3.83 -4.77 11.18
C GLY A 184 -4.55 -5.70 12.15
N ILE A 185 -5.89 -5.78 12.07
CA ILE A 185 -6.70 -6.71 12.88
C ILE A 185 -6.35 -8.17 12.54
N ALA A 186 -6.15 -8.49 11.26
CA ALA A 186 -5.79 -9.84 10.85
C ALA A 186 -4.44 -10.27 11.44
N VAL A 187 -3.42 -9.39 11.41
CA VAL A 187 -2.12 -9.64 12.04
C VAL A 187 -2.26 -9.82 13.54
N MET A 188 -3.04 -8.97 14.21
CA MET A 188 -3.33 -9.08 15.65
C MET A 188 -3.97 -10.43 16.02
N ILE A 189 -5.01 -10.84 15.29
CA ILE A 189 -5.72 -12.10 15.53
C ILE A 189 -4.79 -13.28 15.29
N ALA A 190 -4.04 -13.28 14.18
CA ALA A 190 -3.09 -14.35 13.88
C ALA A 190 -2.04 -14.49 14.98
N ASP A 191 -1.54 -13.37 15.50
CA ASP A 191 -0.56 -13.33 16.57
C ASP A 191 -1.12 -13.89 17.90
N VAL A 192 -2.34 -13.50 18.29
CA VAL A 192 -3.01 -14.02 19.49
C VAL A 192 -3.31 -15.52 19.36
N ILE A 193 -3.83 -15.95 18.21
CA ILE A 193 -4.10 -17.37 17.92
C ILE A 193 -2.81 -18.18 17.99
N SER A 194 -1.69 -17.65 17.48
CA SER A 194 -0.40 -18.34 17.51
C SER A 194 0.02 -18.67 18.96
N VAL A 195 -0.16 -17.74 19.91
CA VAL A 195 0.14 -17.98 21.32
C VAL A 195 -0.86 -18.93 21.95
N ALA A 196 -2.16 -18.74 21.67
CA ALA A 196 -3.23 -19.54 22.27
C ALA A 196 -3.15 -21.02 21.88
N THR A 197 -2.78 -21.30 20.62
CA THR A 197 -2.72 -22.65 20.05
C THR A 197 -1.34 -23.30 20.12
N TYR A 198 -0.33 -22.59 20.64
CA TYR A 198 1.03 -23.13 20.75
C TYR A 198 1.09 -24.33 21.71
N GLU A 199 1.64 -25.45 21.23
CA GLU A 199 1.84 -26.67 22.00
C GLU A 199 3.18 -26.65 22.72
N HIS A 200 3.21 -26.05 23.93
CA HIS A 200 4.44 -25.88 24.71
C HIS A 200 5.09 -27.19 25.17
N GLN A 201 4.31 -28.28 25.25
CA GLN A 201 4.80 -29.61 25.63
C GLN A 201 5.82 -30.20 24.64
N ARG A 202 5.90 -29.68 23.41
CA ARG A 202 6.92 -30.11 22.43
C ARG A 202 8.33 -29.92 22.96
N ASN A 203 8.58 -28.81 23.65
CA ASN A 203 9.88 -28.49 24.24
C ASN A 203 10.24 -29.39 25.43
N ALA A 204 9.29 -30.12 26.03
CA ALA A 204 9.58 -31.04 27.13
C ALA A 204 10.51 -32.19 26.71
N ARG A 205 10.48 -32.54 25.42
CA ARG A 205 11.27 -33.63 24.82
C ARG A 205 12.67 -33.19 24.35
N ALA A 206 12.98 -31.89 24.41
CA ALA A 206 14.27 -31.37 23.98
C ALA A 206 15.39 -31.85 24.92
N VAL A 207 16.40 -32.52 24.35
CA VAL A 207 17.54 -33.06 25.11
C VAL A 207 18.67 -32.02 25.18
N THR A 208 18.86 -31.24 24.13
CA THR A 208 19.87 -30.18 24.06
C THR A 208 19.19 -28.83 23.93
N TYR A 209 19.87 -27.75 24.35
CA TYR A 209 19.36 -26.38 24.18
C TYR A 209 19.12 -26.01 22.70
N SER A 210 19.93 -26.54 21.77
CA SER A 210 19.75 -26.35 20.32
C SER A 210 18.39 -26.82 19.81
N ASP A 211 17.79 -27.81 20.49
CA ASP A 211 16.54 -28.43 20.10
C ASP A 211 15.33 -27.71 20.71
N VAL A 212 15.58 -26.72 21.57
CA VAL A 212 14.53 -25.94 22.25
C VAL A 212 14.04 -24.84 21.32
N GLU A 213 12.74 -24.85 21.05
CA GLU A 213 12.09 -23.78 20.33
C GLU A 213 11.86 -22.57 21.26
N ASN A 214 12.57 -21.47 21.00
CA ASN A 214 12.44 -20.22 21.73
C ASN A 214 11.21 -19.41 21.25
N PHE A 215 10.01 -20.01 21.39
CA PHE A 215 8.77 -19.50 20.80
C PHE A 215 8.50 -18.03 21.10
N PHE A 216 8.56 -17.61 22.37
CA PHE A 216 8.29 -16.23 22.76
C PHE A 216 9.15 -15.22 21.99
N TRP A 217 10.46 -15.47 21.86
CA TRP A 217 11.41 -14.58 21.17
C TRP A 217 11.23 -14.60 19.66
N THR A 218 11.10 -15.80 19.07
CA THR A 218 10.86 -15.95 17.63
C THR A 218 9.57 -15.26 17.23
N ARG A 219 8.50 -15.50 18.00
CA ARG A 219 7.21 -14.86 17.79
C ARG A 219 7.31 -13.34 17.96
N TYR A 220 7.97 -12.84 19.00
CA TYR A 220 8.13 -11.40 19.21
C TYR A 220 8.77 -10.71 17.98
N LEU A 221 9.79 -11.33 17.38
CA LEU A 221 10.39 -10.87 16.13
C LEU A 221 9.40 -10.93 14.96
N VAL A 222 8.71 -12.06 14.78
CA VAL A 222 7.74 -12.28 13.71
C VAL A 222 6.59 -11.28 13.78
N SER A 223 6.06 -10.97 14.96
CA SER A 223 4.97 -10.00 15.15
C SER A 223 5.37 -8.61 14.69
N HIS A 224 6.57 -8.13 15.07
CA HIS A 224 7.06 -6.82 14.64
C HIS A 224 7.40 -6.80 13.13
N LEU A 225 7.95 -7.87 12.59
CA LEU A 225 8.20 -7.98 11.15
C LEU A 225 6.89 -7.98 10.34
N ALA A 226 5.85 -8.65 10.83
CA ALA A 226 4.53 -8.65 10.20
C ALA A 226 3.91 -7.24 10.16
N ILE A 227 4.10 -6.46 11.23
CA ILE A 227 3.71 -5.03 11.28
C ILE A 227 4.47 -4.24 10.21
N CYS A 228 5.80 -4.38 10.14
CA CYS A 228 6.61 -3.69 9.13
C CYS A 228 6.20 -4.04 7.70
N ILE A 229 5.91 -5.31 7.41
CA ILE A 229 5.46 -5.76 6.09
C ILE A 229 4.10 -5.13 5.76
N THR A 230 3.17 -5.12 6.72
CA THR A 230 1.85 -4.49 6.55
C THR A 230 1.99 -3.01 6.25
N ASP A 231 2.83 -2.30 7.00
CA ASP A 231 3.12 -0.88 6.80
C ASP A 231 3.77 -0.62 5.44
N ALA A 232 4.72 -1.46 5.00
CA ALA A 232 5.34 -1.33 3.69
C ALA A 232 4.32 -1.48 2.55
N VAL A 233 3.41 -2.46 2.65
CA VAL A 233 2.36 -2.68 1.66
C VAL A 233 1.38 -1.50 1.63
N ILE A 234 0.88 -1.06 2.78
CA ILE A 234 -0.05 0.08 2.86
C ILE A 234 0.63 1.37 2.38
N GLY A 235 1.87 1.61 2.78
CA GLY A 235 2.67 2.75 2.32
C GLY A 235 2.84 2.76 0.81
N LEU A 236 3.13 1.60 0.20
CA LEU A 236 3.23 1.46 -1.26
C LEU A 236 1.89 1.79 -1.95
N LEU A 237 0.77 1.32 -1.41
CA LEU A 237 -0.56 1.60 -1.94
C LEU A 237 -0.93 3.09 -1.85
N ILE A 238 -0.58 3.76 -0.75
CA ILE A 238 -0.77 5.21 -0.56
C ILE A 238 0.10 5.99 -1.54
N TRP A 239 1.37 5.62 -1.69
CA TRP A 239 2.29 6.29 -2.61
C TRP A 239 1.84 6.13 -4.07
N ALA A 240 1.45 4.91 -4.46
CA ALA A 240 0.99 4.64 -5.82
C ALA A 240 -0.30 5.40 -6.15
N SER A 241 -1.22 5.52 -5.18
CA SER A 241 -2.46 6.26 -5.34
C SER A 241 -2.28 7.78 -5.32
N ALA A 242 -1.33 8.29 -4.53
CA ALA A 242 -1.07 9.73 -4.42
C ALA A 242 -0.31 10.29 -5.64
N THR A 243 0.49 9.47 -6.33
CA THR A 243 1.31 9.89 -7.48
C THR A 243 0.67 9.60 -8.84
N ASN A 244 -0.61 9.17 -8.85
CA ASN A 244 -1.32 8.72 -10.04
C ASN A 244 -0.62 7.59 -10.81
N ARG A 245 0.25 6.80 -10.14
CA ARG A 245 0.93 5.65 -10.75
C ARG A 245 0.01 4.42 -10.83
N ALA A 246 -0.89 4.27 -9.86
CA ALA A 246 -1.94 3.26 -9.86
C ALA A 246 -3.16 3.81 -9.12
N PHE A 247 -4.35 3.28 -9.41
CA PHE A 247 -5.59 3.69 -8.73
C PHE A 247 -5.86 5.21 -8.82
N VAL A 248 -5.73 5.75 -10.03
CA VAL A 248 -5.98 7.18 -10.32
C VAL A 248 -7.38 7.55 -9.85
N LEU A 249 -7.46 8.63 -9.08
CA LEU A 249 -8.76 9.20 -8.69
C LEU A 249 -9.30 9.97 -9.89
N PRO A 250 -10.49 9.63 -10.42
CA PRO A 250 -11.10 10.49 -11.40
C PRO A 250 -11.37 11.86 -10.75
N PRO A 251 -11.11 12.97 -11.45
CA PRO A 251 -11.45 14.30 -10.95
C PRO A 251 -12.95 14.34 -10.62
N THR A 252 -13.32 15.13 -9.61
CA THR A 252 -14.73 15.22 -9.21
C THR A 252 -15.58 15.73 -10.39
N PRO A 253 -16.86 15.33 -10.49
CA PRO A 253 -17.73 15.77 -11.59
C PRO A 253 -17.78 17.30 -11.71
N ALA A 254 -17.72 18.00 -10.57
CA ALA A 254 -17.64 19.46 -10.53
C ALA A 254 -16.38 20.01 -11.19
N LEU A 255 -15.20 19.43 -10.92
CA LEU A 255 -13.95 19.83 -11.58
C LEU A 255 -13.95 19.49 -13.07
N GLN A 256 -14.58 18.38 -13.46
CA GLN A 256 -14.75 18.04 -14.88
C GLN A 256 -15.67 19.04 -15.59
N LEU A 257 -16.76 19.43 -14.94
CA LEU A 257 -17.68 20.47 -15.42
C LEU A 257 -16.97 21.82 -15.55
N GLU A 258 -16.17 22.21 -14.56
CA GLU A 258 -15.41 23.46 -14.58
C GLU A 258 -14.39 23.48 -15.72
N ALA A 259 -13.61 22.40 -15.89
CA ALA A 259 -12.66 22.26 -16.99
C ALA A 259 -13.34 22.31 -18.36
N SER A 260 -14.46 21.61 -18.50
CA SER A 260 -15.27 21.61 -19.73
C SER A 260 -15.84 23.00 -20.02
N THR A 261 -16.36 23.68 -19.00
CA THR A 261 -16.91 25.03 -19.11
C THR A 261 -15.84 26.03 -19.53
N LYS A 262 -14.64 25.98 -18.91
CA LYS A 262 -13.51 26.84 -19.27
C LYS A 262 -13.03 26.62 -20.71
N SER A 263 -13.01 25.37 -21.16
CA SER A 263 -12.72 25.04 -22.57
C SER A 263 -13.77 25.64 -23.52
N LEU A 264 -15.05 25.53 -23.13
CA LEU A 264 -16.18 26.02 -23.92
C LEU A 264 -16.21 27.55 -23.97
N GLU A 265 -15.90 28.23 -22.87
CA GLU A 265 -15.75 29.69 -22.79
C GLU A 265 -14.62 30.19 -23.71
N THR A 266 -13.46 29.52 -23.68
CA THR A 266 -12.32 29.85 -24.55
C THR A 266 -12.68 29.71 -26.02
N SER A 267 -13.41 28.64 -26.37
CA SER A 267 -13.85 28.37 -27.74
C SER A 267 -14.90 29.39 -28.20
N LEU A 268 -15.84 29.73 -27.31
CA LEU A 268 -16.85 30.76 -27.55
C LEU A 268 -16.23 32.15 -27.73
N ALA A 269 -15.20 32.50 -26.95
CA ALA A 269 -14.47 33.76 -27.10
C ALA A 269 -13.80 33.85 -28.49
N LYS A 270 -13.13 32.78 -28.93
CA LYS A 270 -12.55 32.69 -30.27
C LYS A 270 -13.62 32.82 -31.37
N TYR A 271 -14.75 32.13 -31.23
CA TYR A 271 -15.86 32.22 -32.18
C TYR A 271 -16.44 33.63 -32.25
N LYS A 272 -16.65 34.29 -31.10
CA LYS A 272 -17.12 35.68 -31.05
C LYS A 272 -16.14 36.64 -31.73
N ALA A 273 -14.83 36.48 -31.50
CA ALA A 273 -13.80 37.26 -32.17
C ALA A 273 -13.82 37.04 -33.69
N LEU A 274 -13.88 35.79 -34.14
CA LEU A 274 -13.97 35.45 -35.57
C LEU A 274 -15.24 36.03 -36.19
N SER A 275 -16.39 35.94 -35.51
CA SER A 275 -17.66 36.50 -35.96
C SER A 275 -17.60 38.03 -36.05
N ALA A 276 -16.99 38.70 -35.08
CA ALA A 276 -16.78 40.14 -35.12
C ALA A 276 -15.89 40.57 -36.29
N ILE A 277 -14.79 39.85 -36.53
CA ILE A 277 -13.90 40.07 -37.69
C ILE A 277 -14.66 39.86 -38.99
N ARG A 278 -15.40 38.75 -39.13
CA ARG A 278 -16.20 38.46 -40.32
C ARG A 278 -17.24 39.56 -40.56
N ASN A 279 -17.95 39.99 -39.51
CA ASN A 279 -18.92 41.07 -39.62
C ASN A 279 -18.26 42.40 -40.02
N ALA A 280 -17.07 42.72 -39.48
CA ALA A 280 -16.32 43.91 -39.86
C ALA A 280 -15.93 43.86 -41.36
N ILE A 281 -15.35 42.75 -41.82
CA ILE A 281 -14.99 42.53 -43.22
C ILE A 281 -16.21 42.63 -44.14
N MET A 282 -17.32 42.00 -43.74
CA MET A 282 -18.53 42.00 -44.55
C MET A 282 -19.25 43.35 -44.53
N ARG A 283 -19.02 44.23 -43.55
CA ARG A 283 -19.69 45.54 -43.49
C ARG A 283 -18.96 46.62 -44.29
N GLU A 284 -17.64 46.54 -44.40
CA GLU A 284 -16.82 47.50 -45.15
C GLU A 284 -16.55 47.03 -46.59
N SER A 285 -16.88 47.86 -47.58
CA SER A 285 -16.75 47.49 -49.01
C SER A 285 -15.30 47.24 -49.43
N GLY A 286 -14.33 47.96 -48.87
CA GLY A 286 -12.90 47.78 -49.16
C GLY A 286 -12.37 46.41 -48.74
N PHE A 287 -12.64 45.98 -47.51
CA PHE A 287 -12.24 44.65 -47.03
C PHE A 287 -12.99 43.52 -47.73
N ARG A 288 -14.29 43.70 -48.01
CA ARG A 288 -15.07 42.74 -48.79
C ARG A 288 -14.51 42.55 -50.20
N GLY A 289 -14.09 43.64 -50.85
CA GLY A 289 -13.43 43.60 -52.15
C GLY A 289 -12.13 42.79 -52.13
N LYS A 290 -11.26 43.04 -51.15
CA LYS A 290 -10.01 42.26 -50.96
C LYS A 290 -10.27 40.78 -50.68
N LEU A 291 -11.29 40.46 -49.88
CA LEU A 291 -11.68 39.07 -49.62
C LEU A 291 -12.13 38.36 -50.90
N ASN A 292 -12.97 39.01 -51.72
CA ASN A 292 -13.41 38.47 -53.00
C ASN A 292 -12.24 38.32 -53.99
N GLU A 293 -11.34 39.29 -54.03
CA GLU A 293 -10.14 39.24 -54.87
C GLU A 293 -9.21 38.10 -54.47
N TYR A 294 -8.98 37.92 -53.17
CA TYR A 294 -8.23 36.78 -52.63
C TYR A 294 -8.83 35.46 -53.10
N TRP A 295 -10.13 35.23 -52.87
CA TRP A 295 -10.78 33.97 -53.24
C TRP A 295 -10.85 33.75 -54.75
N ARG A 296 -11.01 34.83 -55.54
CA ARG A 296 -10.94 34.75 -57.00
C ARG A 296 -9.54 34.33 -57.45
N LYS A 297 -8.50 34.98 -56.91
CA LYS A 297 -7.11 34.69 -57.25
C LYS A 297 -6.69 33.29 -56.81
N GLU A 298 -7.12 32.85 -55.64
CA GLU A 298 -6.90 31.48 -55.16
C GLU A 298 -7.57 30.47 -56.11
N GLY A 299 -8.81 30.73 -56.54
CA GLY A 299 -9.48 29.90 -57.52
C GLY A 299 -8.76 29.85 -58.87
N GLU A 300 -8.25 31.00 -59.35
CA GLU A 300 -7.45 31.09 -60.59
C GLU A 300 -6.12 30.32 -60.45
N ILE A 301 -5.38 30.50 -59.35
CA ILE A 301 -4.11 29.78 -59.08
C ILE A 301 -4.36 28.28 -58.96
N MET A 302 -5.38 27.86 -58.21
CA MET A 302 -5.71 26.44 -58.07
C MET A 302 -6.12 25.84 -59.41
N HIS A 303 -6.87 26.58 -60.24
CA HIS A 303 -7.24 26.12 -61.57
C HIS A 303 -6.00 25.95 -62.47
N GLU A 304 -5.10 26.93 -62.50
CA GLU A 304 -3.83 26.87 -63.25
C GLU A 304 -2.95 25.71 -62.77
N LEU A 305 -2.80 25.51 -61.46
CA LEU A 305 -2.12 24.35 -60.88
C LEU A 305 -2.75 23.02 -61.30
N PHE A 306 -4.08 22.95 -61.42
CA PHE A 306 -4.77 21.75 -61.89
C PHE A 306 -4.78 21.61 -63.42
N GLU A 307 -4.35 22.60 -64.19
CA GLU A 307 -4.12 22.47 -65.64
C GLU A 307 -2.72 21.92 -65.95
N GLU A 308 -1.77 22.05 -65.03
CA GLU A 308 -0.44 21.47 -65.16
C GLU A 308 -0.48 19.93 -65.14
N ARG A 309 -0.06 19.33 -66.26
CA ARG A 309 -0.10 17.87 -66.45
C ARG A 309 0.69 17.11 -65.38
N GLU A 310 1.81 17.67 -64.93
CA GLU A 310 2.66 17.07 -63.89
C GLU A 310 1.95 17.02 -62.54
N VAL A 311 1.20 18.06 -62.17
CA VAL A 311 0.41 18.11 -60.93
C VAL A 311 -0.76 17.14 -61.00
N LEU A 312 -1.48 17.07 -62.13
CA LEU A 312 -2.55 16.09 -62.34
C LEU A 312 -2.03 14.66 -62.26
N GLU A 313 -0.90 14.36 -62.91
CA GLU A 313 -0.27 13.05 -62.88
C GLU A 313 0.19 12.69 -61.44
N ALA A 314 0.76 13.65 -60.70
CA ALA A 314 1.16 13.45 -59.31
C ALA A 314 -0.03 13.24 -58.36
N VAL A 315 -1.09 14.06 -58.47
CA VAL A 315 -2.31 13.92 -57.66
C VAL A 315 -2.99 12.59 -57.96
N ASN A 316 -3.12 12.22 -59.23
CA ASN A 316 -3.77 10.95 -59.61
C ASN A 316 -2.91 9.73 -59.19
N ALA A 317 -1.59 9.82 -59.27
CA ALA A 317 -0.69 8.79 -58.73
C ALA A 317 -0.78 8.67 -57.20
N THR A 318 -1.02 9.78 -56.49
CA THR A 318 -1.20 9.79 -55.04
C THR A 318 -2.57 9.22 -54.65
N LEU A 319 -3.64 9.61 -55.36
CA LEU A 319 -5.00 9.07 -55.19
C LEU A 319 -5.07 7.58 -55.51
N GLY A 320 -4.38 7.11 -56.55
CA GLY A 320 -4.30 5.69 -56.90
C GLY A 320 -3.52 4.83 -55.92
N ARG A 321 -2.70 5.45 -55.05
CA ARG A 321 -1.95 4.79 -53.96
C ARG A 321 -2.55 5.06 -52.58
N LEU A 322 -3.64 5.80 -52.52
CA LEU A 322 -4.25 6.22 -51.28
C LEU A 322 -5.03 5.04 -50.68
N ASP A 323 -4.57 4.57 -49.53
CA ASP A 323 -5.30 3.60 -48.73
C ASP A 323 -6.42 4.33 -47.97
N VAL A 324 -7.66 4.05 -48.36
CA VAL A 324 -8.86 4.71 -47.80
C VAL A 324 -8.97 4.43 -46.30
N ASP A 325 -8.55 3.26 -45.82
CA ASP A 325 -8.62 2.92 -44.39
C ASP A 325 -7.61 3.73 -43.58
N VAL A 326 -6.41 3.97 -44.14
CA VAL A 326 -5.40 4.85 -43.53
C VAL A 326 -5.88 6.30 -43.52
N LEU A 327 -6.45 6.80 -44.62
CA LEU A 327 -6.99 8.16 -44.68
C LEU A 327 -8.11 8.35 -43.64
N THR A 328 -8.98 7.36 -43.48
CA THR A 328 -10.10 7.45 -42.52
C THR A 328 -9.59 7.49 -41.08
N ARG A 329 -8.53 6.73 -40.78
CA ARG A 329 -7.85 6.77 -39.49
C ARG A 329 -7.17 8.12 -39.26
N ASP A 330 -6.42 8.61 -40.24
CA ASP A 330 -5.67 9.87 -40.14
C ASP A 330 -6.62 11.08 -40.05
N ALA A 331 -7.75 11.04 -40.77
CA ALA A 331 -8.82 12.03 -40.63
C ALA A 331 -9.45 11.97 -39.23
N GLY A 332 -9.65 10.78 -38.68
CA GLY A 332 -10.05 10.60 -37.28
C GLY A 332 -9.05 11.20 -36.31
N GLU A 333 -7.74 10.96 -36.51
CA GLU A 333 -6.66 11.54 -35.71
C GLU A 333 -6.58 13.07 -35.85
N TYR A 334 -6.81 13.62 -37.05
CA TYR A 334 -6.82 15.06 -37.28
C TYR A 334 -8.00 15.75 -36.60
N VAL A 335 -9.19 15.15 -36.69
CA VAL A 335 -10.38 15.62 -35.97
C VAL A 335 -10.12 15.53 -34.45
N ASP A 336 -9.56 14.42 -33.98
CA ASP A 336 -9.15 14.26 -32.58
C ASP A 336 -8.06 15.25 -32.18
N GLN A 337 -7.16 15.69 -33.07
CA GLN A 337 -6.17 16.75 -32.81
C GLN A 337 -6.82 18.14 -32.75
N ILE A 338 -7.81 18.43 -33.58
CA ILE A 338 -8.58 19.69 -33.49
C ILE A 338 -9.34 19.75 -32.16
N PHE A 339 -9.83 18.61 -31.68
CA PHE A 339 -10.55 18.52 -30.41
C PHE A 339 -9.64 18.29 -29.19
N ARG A 340 -8.41 17.77 -29.35
CA ARG A 340 -7.38 17.74 -28.30
C ARG A 340 -6.74 19.12 -28.21
N GLN A 341 -7.03 19.83 -27.12
CA GLN A 341 -6.29 21.04 -26.78
C GLN A 341 -4.77 20.78 -26.74
N PRO A 342 -3.93 21.78 -27.09
CA PRO A 342 -2.53 21.76 -26.72
C PRO A 342 -2.41 21.95 -25.20
N GLU A 343 -2.05 20.90 -24.47
CA GLU A 343 -1.70 20.94 -23.04
C GLU A 343 -0.36 21.69 -22.75
N SER A 344 0.18 22.49 -23.67
CA SER A 344 1.54 23.05 -23.56
C SER A 344 1.65 24.54 -23.86
N ALA A 345 0.78 25.36 -23.26
CA ALA A 345 1.03 26.79 -23.15
C ALA A 345 0.46 27.34 -21.83
N GLY A 346 1.14 27.06 -20.73
CA GLY A 346 0.86 27.61 -19.41
C GLY A 346 2.14 27.66 -18.59
N LEU A 347 2.94 28.71 -18.83
CA LEU A 347 3.76 29.34 -17.79
C LEU A 347 2.85 30.21 -16.92
#